data_AF-A0A388KGG3-F1
#
_entry.id   AF-A0A388KGG3-F1
#
_cell.length_a   1.000
_cell.length_b   1.000
_cell.length_c   1.000
_cell.angle_alpha   90.00
_cell.angle_beta   90.00
_cell.angle_gamma   90.00
#
_symmetry.space_group_name_H-M   'P 1'
#
loop_
_entity.id
_entity.type
_entity.pdbx_description
1 polymer ?
#
loop_
_entity_poly.entity_id
_entity_poly.type
_entity_poly.pdbx_seq_one_letter_code
_entity_poly.pdbx_strand_id
1 'polypeptide(L)'
;MASSSASFAGYGGSALRLLAVLALLSATCRVEGSNLVNILKGEGQFSIFYQALLQSEELASVEGRTVLNGSSYVVFAPTDNSFRADFEPKVLTCLQQSASQKGLIVKLLNYLQITTLHTPVVNAVDLAKFAVDGRLWTVLGTPILVQQTGPASVTLFSESKAMDTVVNSVRPVDTNVTLVTLDAGLVVDDSLSEEIVVACMGGGSIPAPGVPAIPRPSIAPPRQTPTTTTVPPAAPSSSSPPRALLAGNRRLL
;
A
#
# COMPACT_ATOMS: atom_id res chain seq x y z
N MET A 1 -63.65 -50.61 -18.26
CA MET A 1 -62.33 -51.22 -17.99
C MET A 1 -61.28 -50.13 -18.20
N ALA A 2 -60.30 -49.99 -17.28
CA ALA A 2 -59.17 -49.04 -17.32
C ALA A 2 -59.55 -47.53 -17.41
N SER A 3 -58.95 -46.57 -16.69
CA SER A 3 -57.53 -46.31 -16.32
C SER A 3 -56.70 -45.76 -17.50
N SER A 4 -55.96 -44.65 -17.39
CA SER A 4 -55.71 -43.76 -16.25
C SER A 4 -55.50 -42.29 -16.66
N SER A 5 -55.71 -41.38 -15.70
CA SER A 5 -55.35 -39.96 -15.81
C SER A 5 -53.85 -39.73 -15.58
N ALA A 6 -53.28 -38.71 -16.23
CA ALA A 6 -52.06 -38.04 -15.76
C ALA A 6 -52.04 -36.59 -16.25
N SER A 7 -52.15 -35.65 -15.31
CA SER A 7 -51.84 -34.23 -15.53
C SER A 7 -50.47 -33.93 -14.96
N PHE A 8 -49.65 -33.16 -15.68
CA PHE A 8 -48.46 -32.52 -15.10
C PHE A 8 -48.40 -31.07 -15.57
N ALA A 9 -48.64 -30.14 -14.65
CA ALA A 9 -48.30 -28.73 -14.85
C ALA A 9 -46.82 -28.54 -14.47
N GLY A 10 -46.07 -27.76 -15.26
CA GLY A 10 -44.63 -27.57 -15.06
C GLY A 10 -44.11 -26.26 -15.63
N TYR A 11 -43.58 -25.40 -14.78
CA TYR A 11 -42.98 -24.11 -15.13
C TYR A 11 -41.72 -24.32 -16.00
N GLY A 12 -41.83 -24.17 -17.33
CA GLY A 12 -40.72 -24.43 -18.27
C GLY A 12 -40.06 -23.21 -18.94
N GLY A 13 -40.71 -22.03 -18.98
CA GLY A 13 -40.27 -20.92 -19.84
C GLY A 13 -39.22 -19.97 -19.26
N SER A 14 -39.35 -19.60 -17.98
CA SER A 14 -38.63 -18.45 -17.41
C SER A 14 -37.22 -18.77 -16.92
N ALA A 15 -37.02 -19.96 -16.33
CA ALA A 15 -35.72 -20.35 -15.78
C ALA A 15 -34.62 -20.50 -16.86
N LEU A 16 -34.97 -21.08 -18.00
CA LEU A 16 -34.06 -21.19 -19.16
C LEU A 16 -33.64 -19.80 -19.70
N ARG A 17 -34.57 -18.84 -19.71
CA ARG A 17 -34.27 -17.46 -20.14
C ARG A 17 -33.39 -16.72 -19.14
N LEU A 18 -33.60 -16.90 -17.83
CA LEU A 18 -32.71 -16.33 -16.82
C LEU A 18 -31.29 -16.88 -16.92
N LEU A 19 -31.14 -18.21 -17.06
CA LEU A 19 -29.84 -18.85 -17.24
C LEU A 19 -29.15 -18.43 -18.55
N ALA A 20 -29.90 -18.27 -19.64
CA ALA A 20 -29.35 -17.75 -20.89
C ALA A 20 -28.87 -16.30 -20.76
N VAL A 21 -29.61 -15.43 -20.07
CA VAL A 21 -29.18 -14.04 -19.81
C VAL A 21 -27.95 -14.00 -18.90
N LEU A 22 -27.90 -14.84 -17.85
CA LEU A 22 -26.72 -14.93 -16.98
C LEU A 22 -25.48 -15.45 -17.75
N ALA A 23 -25.67 -16.41 -18.66
CA ALA A 23 -24.61 -16.94 -19.52
C ALA A 23 -24.13 -15.92 -20.57
N LEU A 24 -25.01 -15.08 -21.11
CA LEU A 24 -24.63 -13.97 -22.00
C LEU A 24 -23.96 -12.81 -21.24
N LEU A 25 -24.25 -12.61 -19.94
CA LEU A 25 -23.51 -11.66 -19.10
C LEU A 25 -22.10 -12.17 -18.72
N SER A 26 -21.87 -13.48 -18.78
CA SER A 26 -20.51 -14.06 -18.76
C SER A 26 -19.81 -14.09 -20.13
N ALA A 27 -20.30 -13.33 -21.13
CA ALA A 27 -19.60 -13.11 -22.40
C ALA A 27 -18.31 -12.30 -22.14
N THR A 28 -17.22 -13.03 -21.89
CA THR A 28 -15.86 -12.59 -21.60
C THR A 28 -15.59 -11.12 -21.93
N CYS A 29 -15.66 -10.27 -20.92
CA CYS A 29 -14.83 -9.08 -20.89
C CYS A 29 -13.37 -9.57 -20.85
N ARG A 30 -12.79 -9.79 -22.03
CA ARG A 30 -11.34 -9.86 -22.16
C ARG A 30 -10.87 -8.45 -21.86
N VAL A 31 -10.49 -8.25 -20.60
CA VAL A 31 -9.58 -7.17 -20.23
C VAL A 31 -8.28 -7.49 -20.97
N GLU A 32 -8.18 -6.94 -22.17
CA GLU A 32 -6.94 -6.87 -22.92
C GLU A 32 -6.06 -5.94 -22.08
N GLY A 33 -5.20 -6.56 -21.26
CA GLY A 33 -4.57 -5.90 -20.13
C GLY A 33 -3.91 -4.59 -20.54
N SER A 34 -3.94 -3.59 -19.67
CA SER A 34 -3.44 -2.26 -20.03
C SER A 34 -1.99 -2.33 -20.52
N ASN A 35 -1.58 -1.39 -21.38
CA ASN A 35 -0.20 -1.32 -21.87
C ASN A 35 0.81 -1.35 -20.70
N LEU A 36 0.45 -0.76 -19.56
CA LEU A 36 1.17 -0.82 -18.30
C LEU A 36 1.25 -2.23 -17.71
N VAL A 37 0.12 -2.92 -17.53
CA VAL A 37 0.11 -4.29 -16.98
C VAL A 37 0.85 -5.27 -17.88
N ASN A 38 0.77 -5.12 -19.20
CA ASN A 38 1.54 -5.94 -20.14
C ASN A 38 3.05 -5.70 -20.00
N ILE A 39 3.50 -4.46 -19.76
CA ILE A 39 4.91 -4.15 -19.48
C ILE A 39 5.34 -4.77 -18.14
N LEU A 40 4.59 -4.54 -17.06
CA LEU A 40 4.92 -5.06 -15.72
C LEU A 40 4.96 -6.60 -15.68
N LYS A 41 4.14 -7.27 -16.50
CA LYS A 41 4.09 -8.72 -16.67
C LYS A 41 5.18 -9.28 -17.60
N GLY A 42 5.54 -8.53 -18.65
CA GLY A 42 6.44 -8.98 -19.71
C GLY A 42 7.92 -8.69 -19.45
N GLU A 43 8.22 -7.60 -18.73
CA GLU A 43 9.60 -7.22 -18.41
C GLU A 43 10.02 -7.83 -17.07
N GLY A 44 10.91 -8.82 -17.10
CA GLY A 44 11.33 -9.59 -15.92
C GLY A 44 11.93 -8.76 -14.78
N GLN A 45 12.28 -7.50 -15.01
CA GLN A 45 12.70 -6.54 -13.99
C GLN A 45 11.59 -6.09 -13.04
N PHE A 46 10.30 -6.33 -13.36
CA PHE A 46 9.16 -5.97 -12.51
C PHE A 46 8.41 -7.19 -11.95
N SER A 47 9.01 -8.38 -12.06
CA SER A 47 8.38 -9.67 -11.70
C SER A 47 7.75 -9.68 -10.31
N ILE A 48 8.46 -9.20 -9.28
CA ILE A 48 7.97 -9.20 -7.91
C ILE A 48 6.86 -8.16 -7.72
N PHE A 49 7.00 -6.96 -8.31
CA PHE A 49 5.99 -5.91 -8.22
C PHE A 49 4.67 -6.34 -8.90
N TYR A 50 4.76 -6.98 -10.07
CA TYR A 50 3.61 -7.58 -10.75
C TYR A 50 2.97 -8.72 -9.93
N GLN A 51 3.78 -9.61 -9.33
CA GLN A 51 3.25 -10.67 -8.46
C GLN A 51 2.60 -10.09 -7.19
N ALA A 52 3.13 -9.01 -6.61
CA ALA A 52 2.51 -8.32 -5.49
C ALA A 52 1.15 -7.72 -5.86
N LEU A 53 1.03 -7.05 -7.03
CA LEU A 53 -0.26 -6.57 -7.56
C LEU A 53 -1.27 -7.71 -7.79
N LEU A 54 -0.80 -8.86 -8.28
CA LEU A 54 -1.65 -10.04 -8.53
C LEU A 54 -2.12 -10.71 -7.22
N GLN A 55 -1.23 -10.86 -6.24
CA GLN A 55 -1.49 -11.58 -4.98
C GLN A 55 -2.23 -10.73 -3.93
N SER A 56 -2.19 -9.40 -4.07
CA SER A 56 -2.97 -8.43 -3.28
C SER A 56 -4.31 -8.05 -3.89
N GLU A 57 -4.61 -8.56 -5.10
CA GLU A 57 -5.84 -8.29 -5.88
C GLU A 57 -5.95 -6.84 -6.42
N GLU A 58 -4.94 -5.98 -6.20
CA GLU A 58 -4.85 -4.61 -6.71
C GLU A 58 -4.67 -4.48 -8.24
N LEU A 59 -4.41 -5.57 -8.96
CA LEU A 59 -4.20 -5.53 -10.42
C LEU A 59 -5.41 -4.90 -11.16
N ALA A 60 -6.64 -5.24 -10.76
CA ALA A 60 -7.85 -4.66 -11.34
C ALA A 60 -7.99 -3.16 -10.99
N SER A 61 -7.52 -2.74 -9.81
CA SER A 61 -7.46 -1.33 -9.41
C SER A 61 -6.47 -0.55 -10.29
N VAL A 62 -5.30 -1.13 -10.61
CA VAL A 62 -4.32 -0.56 -11.55
C VAL A 62 -4.90 -0.41 -12.95
N GLU A 63 -5.54 -1.45 -13.49
CA GLU A 63 -6.17 -1.40 -14.82
C GLU A 63 -7.28 -0.35 -14.88
N GLY A 64 -8.15 -0.30 -13.86
CA GLY A 64 -9.20 0.72 -13.74
C GLY A 64 -8.66 2.15 -13.66
N ARG A 65 -7.47 2.36 -13.08
CA ARG A 65 -6.80 3.67 -13.04
C ARG A 65 -6.21 4.09 -14.39
N THR A 66 -5.78 3.15 -15.25
CA THR A 66 -5.24 3.47 -16.59
C THR A 66 -6.24 4.07 -17.58
N VAL A 67 -7.55 3.90 -17.34
CA VAL A 67 -8.63 4.38 -18.24
C VAL A 67 -9.32 5.66 -17.76
N LEU A 68 -8.78 6.34 -16.74
CA LEU A 68 -9.36 7.56 -16.18
C LEU A 68 -9.03 8.81 -17.03
N ASN A 69 -10.03 9.28 -17.77
CA ASN A 69 -9.94 10.50 -18.58
C ASN A 69 -9.80 11.76 -17.69
N GLY A 70 -8.84 12.63 -18.01
CA GLY A 70 -8.63 13.92 -17.32
C GLY A 70 -7.62 13.88 -16.15
N SER A 71 -7.05 12.72 -15.86
CA SER A 71 -5.96 12.52 -14.89
C SER A 71 -4.79 11.82 -15.56
N SER A 72 -3.56 12.28 -15.31
CA SER A 72 -2.35 11.50 -15.56
C SER A 72 -2.11 10.54 -14.40
N TYR A 73 -2.06 9.25 -14.73
CA TYR A 73 -1.78 8.17 -13.81
C TYR A 73 -0.29 7.81 -13.89
N VAL A 74 0.39 7.83 -12.74
CA VAL A 74 1.82 7.50 -12.64
C VAL A 74 2.01 6.32 -11.70
N VAL A 75 2.82 5.34 -12.09
CA VAL A 75 3.18 4.20 -11.24
C VAL A 75 4.68 4.16 -11.03
N PHE A 76 5.09 4.23 -9.76
CA PHE A 76 6.46 3.99 -9.33
C PHE A 76 6.68 2.48 -9.20
N ALA A 77 7.25 1.87 -10.22
CA ALA A 77 7.54 0.43 -10.24
C ALA A 77 8.97 0.18 -9.77
N PRO A 78 9.19 -0.33 -8.55
CA PRO A 78 10.49 -0.84 -8.15
C PRO A 78 10.92 -2.02 -9.00
N THR A 79 12.18 -2.00 -9.41
CA THR A 79 12.84 -3.16 -9.99
C THR A 79 12.94 -4.29 -8.95
N ASP A 80 12.94 -5.54 -9.43
CA ASP A 80 13.23 -6.76 -8.67
C ASP A 80 14.49 -6.68 -7.80
N ASN A 81 15.47 -5.86 -8.20
CA ASN A 81 16.70 -5.64 -7.43
C ASN A 81 16.50 -4.63 -6.30
N SER A 82 15.84 -3.49 -6.57
CA SER A 82 15.50 -2.51 -5.53
C SER A 82 14.53 -3.09 -4.49
N PHE A 83 13.49 -3.81 -4.93
CA PHE A 83 12.45 -4.34 -4.05
C PHE A 83 13.01 -5.39 -3.08
N ARG A 84 13.93 -6.25 -3.52
CA ARG A 84 14.65 -7.19 -2.64
C ARG A 84 15.72 -6.53 -1.76
N ALA A 85 16.12 -5.29 -2.06
CA ALA A 85 17.13 -4.56 -1.29
C ALA A 85 16.53 -3.82 -0.08
N ASP A 86 15.23 -3.53 -0.11
CA ASP A 86 14.47 -2.86 0.95
C ASP A 86 13.38 -3.75 1.59
N PHE A 87 13.12 -4.95 1.04
CA PHE A 87 12.20 -5.93 1.63
C PHE A 87 12.82 -7.33 1.60
N GLU A 88 13.23 -7.83 2.77
CA GLU A 88 13.60 -9.24 2.90
C GLU A 88 12.47 -10.17 2.41
N PRO A 89 12.79 -11.32 1.78
CA PRO A 89 11.80 -12.33 1.39
C PRO A 89 10.91 -12.80 2.55
N LYS A 90 11.38 -12.70 3.81
CA LYS A 90 10.58 -12.99 5.01
C LYS A 90 9.44 -11.98 5.20
N VAL A 91 9.70 -10.70 4.98
CA VAL A 91 8.71 -9.61 5.06
C VAL A 91 7.66 -9.80 3.97
N LEU A 92 8.08 -10.07 2.73
CA LEU A 92 7.16 -10.36 1.62
C LEU A 92 6.30 -11.61 1.88
N THR A 93 6.88 -12.66 2.46
CA THR A 93 6.13 -13.86 2.88
C THR A 93 5.10 -13.52 3.96
N CYS A 94 5.49 -12.75 4.99
CA CYS A 94 4.58 -12.29 6.04
C CYS A 94 3.42 -11.44 5.50
N LEU A 95 3.70 -10.53 4.56
CA LEU A 95 2.70 -9.67 3.92
C LEU A 95 1.58 -10.43 3.19
N GLN A 96 1.73 -11.75 3.02
CA GLN A 96 0.75 -12.63 2.38
C GLN A 96 0.05 -13.59 3.36
N GLN A 97 0.46 -13.65 4.64
CA GLN A 97 -0.01 -14.68 5.59
C GLN A 97 -1.45 -14.52 6.07
N SER A 98 -1.99 -13.31 6.18
CA SER A 98 -3.39 -13.08 6.55
C SER A 98 -3.94 -11.79 5.94
N ALA A 99 -5.27 -11.61 6.02
CA ALA A 99 -5.97 -10.43 5.52
C ALA A 99 -5.40 -9.11 6.08
N SER A 100 -4.97 -9.08 7.35
CA SER A 100 -4.41 -7.88 7.97
C SER A 100 -3.09 -7.46 7.32
N GLN A 101 -2.15 -8.38 7.12
CA GLN A 101 -0.89 -8.07 6.45
C GLN A 101 -1.06 -7.90 4.93
N LYS A 102 -2.03 -8.57 4.30
CA LYS A 102 -2.47 -8.26 2.92
C LYS A 102 -2.89 -6.78 2.80
N GLY A 103 -3.57 -6.23 3.79
CA GLY A 103 -3.90 -4.81 3.86
C GLY A 103 -2.68 -3.88 3.82
N LEU A 104 -1.53 -4.29 4.38
CA LEU A 104 -0.30 -3.51 4.38
C LEU A 104 0.40 -3.50 3.01
N ILE A 105 0.43 -4.63 2.29
CA ILE A 105 0.93 -4.63 0.90
C ILE A 105 -0.03 -3.89 -0.04
N VAL A 106 -1.34 -3.91 0.19
CA VAL A 106 -2.30 -3.05 -0.52
C VAL A 106 -2.03 -1.55 -0.24
N LYS A 107 -1.76 -1.15 1.01
CA LYS A 107 -1.32 0.23 1.33
C LYS A 107 -0.04 0.59 0.55
N LEU A 108 0.98 -0.26 0.59
CA LEU A 108 2.27 -0.03 -0.10
C LEU A 108 2.08 0.14 -1.61
N LEU A 109 1.32 -0.76 -2.24
CA LEU A 109 1.04 -0.69 -3.67
C LEU A 109 0.26 0.58 -4.05
N ASN A 110 -0.64 1.07 -3.20
CA ASN A 110 -1.36 2.34 -3.41
C ASN A 110 -0.51 3.59 -3.11
N TYR A 111 0.51 3.50 -2.25
CA TYR A 111 1.48 4.57 -2.05
C TYR A 111 2.36 4.77 -3.30
N LEU A 112 2.63 3.70 -4.05
CA LEU A 112 3.45 3.73 -5.28
C LEU A 112 2.69 4.21 -6.53
N GLN A 113 1.52 4.82 -6.37
CA GLN A 113 0.62 5.24 -7.45
C GLN A 113 0.18 6.69 -7.25
N ILE A 114 0.24 7.51 -8.29
CA ILE A 114 -0.26 8.90 -8.31
C ILE A 114 -1.41 9.00 -9.32
N THR A 115 -2.53 9.60 -8.90
CA THR A 115 -3.69 9.91 -9.77
C THR A 115 -4.08 11.39 -9.78
N THR A 116 -3.38 12.23 -9.00
CA THR A 116 -3.76 13.64 -8.77
C THR A 116 -3.13 14.63 -9.76
N LEU A 117 -2.40 14.16 -10.78
CA LEU A 117 -1.81 15.01 -11.80
C LEU A 117 -2.80 15.18 -12.96
N HIS A 118 -2.88 16.38 -13.54
CA HIS A 118 -3.73 16.65 -14.71
C HIS A 118 -2.95 16.77 -16.02
N THR A 119 -1.62 16.74 -15.97
CA THR A 119 -0.73 16.84 -17.13
C THR A 119 0.09 15.56 -17.25
N PRO A 120 0.21 14.93 -18.44
CA PRO A 120 1.06 13.76 -18.65
C PRO A 120 2.51 13.99 -18.23
N VAL A 121 3.07 13.06 -17.46
CA VAL A 121 4.48 13.05 -17.06
C VAL A 121 5.32 12.40 -18.16
N VAL A 122 6.16 13.20 -18.85
CA VAL A 122 6.97 12.73 -19.98
C VAL A 122 8.42 12.45 -19.56
N ASN A 123 8.92 13.15 -18.54
CA ASN A 123 10.28 13.02 -18.01
C ASN A 123 10.32 13.16 -16.48
N ALA A 124 11.48 12.91 -15.85
CA ALA A 124 11.63 12.99 -14.40
C ALA A 124 11.35 14.38 -13.81
N VAL A 125 11.73 15.47 -14.49
CA VAL A 125 11.55 16.84 -14.01
C VAL A 125 10.07 17.26 -14.04
N ASP A 126 9.25 16.65 -14.91
CA ASP A 126 7.79 16.86 -14.90
C ASP A 126 7.15 16.48 -13.54
N LEU A 127 7.71 15.49 -12.83
CA LEU A 127 7.26 15.12 -11.48
C LEU A 127 7.43 16.29 -10.50
N ALA A 128 8.59 16.95 -10.50
CA ALA A 128 8.84 18.12 -9.65
C ALA A 128 8.02 19.35 -10.08
N LYS A 129 7.76 19.49 -11.39
CA LYS A 129 7.03 20.60 -12.01
C LYS A 129 5.52 20.55 -11.80
N PHE A 130 4.93 19.35 -11.71
CA PHE A 130 3.49 19.16 -11.52
C PHE A 130 3.10 18.82 -10.07
N ALA A 131 4.07 18.68 -9.17
CA ALA A 131 3.84 18.54 -7.74
C ALA A 131 3.28 19.83 -7.12
N VAL A 132 2.31 19.70 -6.22
CA VAL A 132 1.72 20.83 -5.49
C VAL A 132 2.53 21.04 -4.21
N ASP A 133 3.10 22.22 -4.01
CA ASP A 133 4.00 22.52 -2.87
C ASP A 133 5.16 21.52 -2.69
N GLY A 134 5.66 20.96 -3.81
CA GLY A 134 6.69 19.92 -3.81
C GLY A 134 6.20 18.52 -3.41
N ARG A 135 4.88 18.28 -3.40
CA ARG A 135 4.23 17.03 -3.01
C ARG A 135 3.50 16.36 -4.18
N LEU A 136 3.70 15.06 -4.32
CA LEU A 136 2.95 14.16 -5.21
C LEU A 136 1.99 13.34 -4.35
N TRP A 137 0.68 13.54 -4.53
CA TRP A 137 -0.33 12.89 -3.69
C TRP A 137 -0.65 11.49 -4.20
N THR A 138 -0.41 10.48 -3.36
CA THR A 138 -0.56 9.08 -3.74
C THR A 138 -2.01 8.60 -3.65
N VAL A 139 -2.33 7.45 -4.23
CA VAL A 139 -3.66 6.81 -4.09
C VAL A 139 -3.94 6.40 -2.64
N LEU A 140 -2.91 6.20 -1.81
CA LEU A 140 -3.05 6.01 -0.36
C LEU A 140 -3.49 7.31 0.37
N GLY A 141 -3.37 8.48 -0.28
CA GLY A 141 -3.66 9.79 0.31
C GLY A 141 -2.48 10.43 1.05
N THR A 142 -1.41 9.68 1.32
CA THR A 142 -0.14 10.21 1.85
C THR A 142 0.70 10.81 0.71
N PRO A 143 1.41 11.93 0.90
CA PRO A 143 2.25 12.51 -0.15
C PRO A 143 3.65 11.89 -0.20
N ILE A 144 4.22 11.83 -1.40
CA ILE A 144 5.66 11.69 -1.64
C ILE A 144 6.21 13.11 -1.86
N LEU A 145 7.31 13.46 -1.19
CA LEU A 145 8.01 14.72 -1.47
C LEU A 145 8.89 14.56 -2.71
N VAL A 146 8.97 15.57 -3.58
CA VAL A 146 9.83 15.56 -4.76
C VAL A 146 10.69 16.82 -4.84
N GLN A 147 11.98 16.63 -5.14
CA GLN A 147 12.93 17.72 -5.36
C GLN A 147 13.68 17.48 -6.67
N GLN A 148 13.86 18.53 -7.47
CA GLN A 148 14.74 18.44 -8.63
C GLN A 148 16.21 18.44 -8.19
N THR A 149 16.95 17.42 -8.61
CA THR A 149 18.33 17.14 -8.16
C THR A 149 19.33 17.29 -9.31
N GLY A 150 18.87 17.20 -10.56
CA GLY A 150 19.68 17.40 -11.76
C GLY A 150 18.87 17.93 -12.95
N PRO A 151 19.51 18.12 -14.12
CA PRO A 151 18.84 18.64 -15.32
C PRO A 151 17.80 17.67 -15.91
N ALA A 152 17.87 16.38 -15.56
CA ALA A 152 16.99 15.32 -16.06
C ALA A 152 16.61 14.30 -14.97
N SER A 153 16.76 14.66 -13.68
CA SER A 153 16.54 13.75 -12.55
C SER A 153 15.96 14.46 -11.32
N VAL A 154 15.16 13.72 -10.56
CA VAL A 154 14.54 14.17 -9.31
C VAL A 154 14.78 13.14 -8.20
N THR A 155 14.90 13.60 -6.97
CA THR A 155 14.87 12.74 -5.78
C THR A 155 13.48 12.78 -5.17
N LEU A 156 12.91 11.60 -4.93
CA LEU A 156 11.70 11.40 -4.13
C LEU A 156 12.10 11.17 -2.67
N PHE A 157 11.29 11.60 -1.71
CA PHE A 157 11.50 11.35 -0.28
C PHE A 157 10.19 10.96 0.43
N SER A 158 10.31 10.22 1.55
CA SER A 158 9.22 10.10 2.53
C SER A 158 8.93 11.46 3.17
N GLU A 159 7.77 11.64 3.83
CA GLU A 159 7.40 12.94 4.39
C GLU A 159 8.36 13.42 5.51
N SER A 160 8.91 12.50 6.31
CA SER A 160 9.98 12.85 7.27
C SER A 160 11.36 13.06 6.61
N LYS A 161 11.52 12.66 5.34
CA LYS A 161 12.80 12.53 4.61
C LYS A 161 13.76 11.50 5.19
N ALA A 162 13.27 10.49 5.92
CA ALA A 162 14.07 9.37 6.40
C ALA A 162 14.40 8.34 5.30
N MET A 163 13.62 8.31 4.21
CA MET A 163 13.88 7.50 3.02
C MET A 163 13.94 8.40 1.78
N ASP A 164 14.82 8.07 0.84
CA ASP A 164 14.95 8.75 -0.45
C ASP A 164 15.23 7.78 -1.61
N THR A 165 14.89 8.17 -2.84
CA THR A 165 15.24 7.43 -4.07
C THR A 165 15.34 8.37 -5.27
N VAL A 166 16.25 8.08 -6.21
CA VAL A 166 16.50 8.96 -7.38
C VAL A 166 15.81 8.41 -8.62
N VAL A 167 14.86 9.18 -9.14
CA VAL A 167 14.19 8.90 -10.42
C VAL A 167 15.05 9.44 -11.56
N ASN A 168 15.60 8.50 -12.33
CA ASN A 168 16.31 8.75 -13.59
C ASN A 168 15.60 8.15 -14.81
N SER A 169 14.65 7.23 -14.59
CA SER A 169 13.98 6.46 -15.64
C SER A 169 12.47 6.70 -15.59
N VAL A 170 11.96 7.38 -16.62
CA VAL A 170 10.54 7.70 -16.80
C VAL A 170 10.14 7.33 -18.22
N ARG A 171 9.03 6.59 -18.34
CA ARG A 171 8.53 6.03 -19.59
C ARG A 171 7.03 6.30 -19.71
N PRO A 172 6.60 7.21 -20.59
CA PRO A 172 5.23 7.21 -21.09
C PRO A 172 4.89 5.84 -21.67
N VAL A 173 3.78 5.28 -21.21
CA VAL A 173 3.23 3.99 -21.65
C VAL A 173 1.98 4.20 -22.49
N ASP A 174 1.20 5.22 -22.14
CA ASP A 174 0.05 5.70 -22.91
C ASP A 174 -0.09 7.23 -22.72
N THR A 175 -1.04 7.84 -23.42
CA THR A 175 -1.31 9.29 -23.46
C THR A 175 -1.34 9.95 -22.08
N ASN A 176 -1.93 9.26 -21.09
CA ASN A 176 -2.07 9.71 -19.71
C ASN A 176 -1.43 8.74 -18.69
N VAL A 177 -0.67 7.73 -19.13
CA VAL A 177 -0.14 6.67 -18.25
C VAL A 177 1.38 6.63 -18.32
N THR A 178 2.03 6.84 -17.17
CA THR A 178 3.50 6.90 -17.07
C THR A 178 4.03 5.87 -16.08
N LEU A 179 4.97 5.05 -16.54
CA LEU A 179 5.75 4.14 -15.71
C LEU A 179 7.04 4.85 -15.28
N VAL A 180 7.34 4.82 -13.98
CA VAL A 180 8.58 5.34 -13.41
C VAL A 180 9.33 4.19 -12.75
N THR A 181 10.51 3.85 -13.28
CA THR A 181 11.32 2.76 -12.71
C THR A 181 12.09 3.27 -11.49
N LEU A 182 12.03 2.52 -10.39
CA LEU A 182 12.93 2.73 -9.25
C LEU A 182 14.03 1.66 -9.28
N ASP A 183 15.25 2.09 -9.58
CA ASP A 183 16.42 1.23 -9.70
C ASP A 183 17.19 1.07 -8.38
N ALA A 184 17.11 2.07 -7.49
CA ALA A 184 18.02 2.24 -6.36
C ALA A 184 17.32 2.75 -5.08
N GLY A 185 16.29 2.02 -4.64
CA GLY A 185 15.59 2.24 -3.36
C GLY A 185 14.09 2.48 -3.52
N LEU A 186 13.29 2.00 -2.57
CA LEU A 186 11.85 2.27 -2.48
C LEU A 186 11.56 3.34 -1.42
N VAL A 187 10.94 4.45 -1.83
CA VAL A 187 10.34 5.41 -0.88
C VAL A 187 8.99 4.87 -0.42
N VAL A 188 8.77 4.86 0.89
CA VAL A 188 7.56 4.40 1.58
C VAL A 188 7.15 5.48 2.59
N ASP A 189 5.86 5.60 2.89
CA ASP A 189 5.42 6.36 4.07
C ASP A 189 6.05 5.79 5.35
N ASP A 190 6.55 6.67 6.20
CA ASP A 190 7.27 6.29 7.42
C ASP A 190 6.35 5.50 8.37
N SER A 191 5.07 5.89 8.47
CA SER A 191 4.08 5.22 9.33
C SER A 191 3.75 3.80 8.83
N LEU A 192 3.49 3.66 7.53
CA LEU A 192 3.31 2.37 6.86
C LEU A 192 4.56 1.49 7.00
N SER A 193 5.76 2.06 6.93
CA SER A 193 7.00 1.30 7.14
C SER A 193 7.06 0.69 8.54
N GLU A 194 6.65 1.44 9.57
CA GLU A 194 6.61 0.96 10.96
C GLU A 194 5.44 -0.01 11.19
N GLU A 195 4.28 0.16 10.54
CA GLU A 195 3.21 -0.87 10.53
C GLU A 195 3.71 -2.21 9.97
N ILE A 196 4.44 -2.20 8.84
CA ILE A 196 5.01 -3.41 8.22
C ILE A 196 6.06 -4.05 9.13
N VAL A 197 6.95 -3.26 9.73
CA VAL A 197 7.97 -3.76 10.66
C VAL A 197 7.34 -4.38 11.91
N VAL A 198 6.34 -3.73 12.52
CA VAL A 198 5.64 -4.28 13.68
C VAL A 198 4.86 -5.55 13.33
N ALA A 199 4.15 -5.57 12.19
CA ALA A 199 3.33 -6.71 11.79
C ALA A 199 4.15 -7.95 11.37
N CYS A 200 5.37 -7.77 10.86
CA CYS A 200 6.20 -8.85 10.30
C CYS A 200 7.47 -9.18 11.07
N MET A 201 7.97 -8.30 11.93
CA MET A 201 9.17 -8.52 12.76
C MET A 201 8.92 -8.28 14.26
N GLY A 202 7.80 -7.65 14.63
CA GLY A 202 7.32 -7.58 16.02
C GLY A 202 6.77 -8.89 16.59
N GLY A 203 6.82 -10.00 15.82
CA GLY A 203 6.29 -11.33 16.16
C GLY A 203 7.03 -12.09 17.28
N GLY A 204 7.71 -11.39 18.20
CA GLY A 204 8.21 -11.97 19.43
C GLY A 204 7.08 -12.10 20.45
N SER A 205 6.51 -13.30 20.59
CA SER A 205 5.44 -13.58 21.55
C SER A 205 5.85 -13.23 22.98
N ILE A 206 5.42 -12.06 23.47
CA ILE A 206 5.40 -11.76 24.90
C ILE A 206 4.44 -12.79 25.53
N PRO A 207 4.90 -13.68 26.41
CA PRO A 207 3.98 -14.56 27.13
C PRO A 207 3.05 -13.66 27.95
N ALA A 208 1.73 -13.84 27.80
CA ALA A 208 0.76 -13.09 28.58
C ALA A 208 1.17 -13.14 30.07
N PRO A 209 1.33 -11.99 30.76
CA PRO A 209 1.88 -11.96 32.11
C PRO A 209 1.13 -12.96 33.00
N GLY A 210 1.84 -14.00 33.42
CA GLY A 210 1.22 -15.23 33.91
C GLY A 210 0.32 -14.96 35.10
N VAL A 211 -1.00 -14.94 34.87
CA VAL A 211 -2.01 -14.62 35.88
C VAL A 211 -1.86 -15.62 37.02
N PRO A 212 -1.39 -15.19 38.22
CA PRO A 212 -1.25 -16.11 39.32
C PRO A 212 -2.66 -16.52 39.75
N ALA A 213 -2.95 -17.82 39.76
CA ALA A 213 -4.23 -18.36 40.20
C ALA A 213 -4.36 -18.25 41.73
N ILE A 214 -4.54 -17.03 42.24
CA ILE A 214 -4.71 -16.76 43.67
C ILE A 214 -6.10 -17.26 44.10
N PRO A 215 -6.19 -18.21 45.04
CA PRO A 215 -7.48 -18.75 45.48
C PRO A 215 -8.28 -17.70 46.25
N ARG A 216 -9.58 -17.63 45.94
CA ARG A 216 -10.56 -16.65 46.43
C ARG A 216 -10.80 -16.74 47.96
N PRO A 217 -10.41 -15.74 48.76
CA PRO A 217 -10.85 -15.61 50.15
C PRO A 217 -12.22 -14.91 50.24
N SER A 218 -12.83 -14.89 51.41
CA SER A 218 -14.21 -14.45 51.61
C SER A 218 -14.34 -13.26 52.58
N ILE A 219 -15.35 -12.42 52.34
CA ILE A 219 -16.10 -11.61 53.34
C ILE A 219 -15.42 -10.35 53.95
N ALA A 220 -15.97 -9.20 53.51
CA ALA A 220 -16.35 -7.99 54.26
C ALA A 220 -15.32 -6.90 54.72
N PRO A 221 -15.78 -5.64 54.96
CA PRO A 221 -14.95 -4.44 55.19
C PRO A 221 -15.22 -3.83 56.62
N PRO A 222 -14.99 -2.53 56.96
CA PRO A 222 -14.35 -1.40 56.24
C PRO A 222 -13.35 -0.56 57.09
N ARG A 223 -12.90 0.60 56.56
CA ARG A 223 -13.08 1.99 57.13
C ARG A 223 -11.86 2.93 56.94
N GLN A 224 -12.14 4.24 56.86
CA GLN A 224 -11.27 5.44 57.03
C GLN A 224 -10.51 6.03 55.81
N THR A 225 -10.86 7.29 55.51
CA THR A 225 -10.13 8.37 54.81
C THR A 225 -9.42 9.28 55.85
N PRO A 226 -8.69 10.39 55.55
CA PRO A 226 -8.36 11.10 54.29
C PRO A 226 -6.80 11.20 54.02
N THR A 227 -6.04 12.26 53.58
CA THR A 227 -6.23 13.73 53.39
C THR A 227 -5.10 14.40 52.52
N THR A 228 -5.48 15.37 51.67
CA THR A 228 -4.80 16.66 51.28
C THR A 228 -3.33 16.82 50.77
N THR A 229 -3.22 17.53 49.61
CA THR A 229 -2.33 18.70 49.28
C THR A 229 -0.80 18.44 49.15
N THR A 230 -0.03 18.96 48.17
CA THR A 230 0.19 20.37 47.76
C THR A 230 0.75 20.48 46.31
N VAL A 231 0.83 21.70 45.73
CA VAL A 231 1.23 21.97 44.33
C VAL A 231 2.57 22.80 44.24
N PRO A 232 2.97 23.59 43.20
CA PRO A 232 4.34 23.64 42.63
C PRO A 232 5.10 24.94 43.05
N PRO A 233 6.00 25.62 42.27
CA PRO A 233 6.80 25.28 41.06
C PRO A 233 8.30 25.71 41.12
N ALA A 234 9.09 25.49 40.03
CA ALA A 234 10.09 26.44 39.47
C ALA A 234 10.87 25.89 38.25
N ALA A 235 11.44 26.80 37.44
CA ALA A 235 12.45 26.62 36.38
C ALA A 235 13.53 27.74 36.57
N PRO A 236 14.57 28.00 35.72
CA PRO A 236 14.89 27.49 34.37
C PRO A 236 16.42 27.22 34.12
N SER A 237 16.85 27.25 32.84
CA SER A 237 18.26 27.35 32.34
C SER A 237 19.14 26.08 32.40
N SER A 238 20.10 25.83 31.50
CA SER A 238 20.41 26.42 30.16
C SER A 238 21.38 25.54 29.33
N SER A 239 21.48 25.81 28.02
CA SER A 239 22.68 25.66 27.15
C SER A 239 23.43 24.31 27.06
N SER A 240 23.31 23.63 25.90
CA SER A 240 24.46 23.17 25.06
C SER A 240 24.00 22.42 23.79
N PRO A 241 24.54 22.71 22.59
CA PRO A 241 24.36 21.88 21.39
C PRO A 241 25.54 20.91 21.18
N PRO A 242 25.29 19.70 20.63
CA PRO A 242 26.33 18.96 19.94
C PRO A 242 25.92 18.47 18.54
N ARG A 243 26.83 18.74 17.58
CA ARG A 243 27.16 17.94 16.37
C ARG A 243 26.03 17.41 15.47
N ALA A 244 26.17 17.72 14.18
CA ALA A 244 25.62 16.91 13.10
C ALA A 244 26.08 15.44 13.23
N LEU A 245 25.16 14.53 12.92
CA LEU A 245 25.40 13.10 12.78
C LEU A 245 24.89 12.65 11.40
N LEU A 246 25.49 11.58 10.88
CA LEU A 246 25.46 11.24 9.46
C LEU A 246 24.04 10.95 8.95
N ALA A 247 23.80 11.28 7.68
CA ALA A 247 22.75 10.63 6.91
C ALA A 247 23.07 9.12 6.86
N GLY A 248 22.19 8.30 7.44
CA GLY A 248 22.20 6.86 7.27
C GLY A 248 20.99 6.47 6.45
N ASN A 249 21.20 5.90 5.25
CA ASN A 249 20.12 5.33 4.45
C ASN A 249 19.36 4.28 5.27
N ARG A 250 18.16 4.62 5.75
CA ARG A 250 17.30 3.73 6.51
C ARG A 250 16.61 2.77 5.54
N ARG A 251 17.36 1.75 5.11
CA ARG A 251 16.78 0.56 4.47
C ARG A 251 15.66 0.02 5.37
N LEU A 252 14.56 -0.38 4.76
CA LEU A 252 13.66 -1.34 5.36
C LEU A 252 14.32 -2.74 5.23
N LEU A 253 13.99 -3.63 6.18
CA LEU A 253 14.89 -4.73 6.58
C LEU A 253 14.96 -5.88 5.56
#